data_AF-A0A9X8HBK2-F1
#
_entry.id   AF-A0A9X8HBK2-F1
#
_cell.length_a   1.000
_cell.length_b   1.000
_cell.length_c   1.000
_cell.angle_alpha   90.00
_cell.angle_beta   90.00
_cell.angle_gamma   90.00
#
_symmetry.space_group_name_H-M   'P 1'
#
loop_
_entity.id
_entity.type
_entity.pdbx_description
1 polymer ?
#
loop_
_entity_poly.entity_id
_entity_poly.type
_entity_poly.pdbx_seq_one_letter_code
_entity_poly.pdbx_strand_id
1 'polypeptide(L)'
;APSPIIRTINYLLSWYELLPTLLPYRKRGLEFALDFIQADDKETNFCNIGPVNKSLNMLVAWVVNPNSNEFKQHTQRIEDYLWYDCVHLR
;
A
#
# COMPACT_ATOMS: atom_id res chain seq x y z
N ALA A 1 -23.73 8.97 7.87
CA ALA A 1 -23.54 7.69 8.58
C ALA A 1 -23.44 6.56 7.55
N PRO A 2 -22.60 5.52 7.75
CA PRO A 2 -22.52 4.41 6.81
C PRO A 2 -23.89 3.73 6.68
N SER A 3 -24.22 3.30 5.45
CA SER A 3 -25.49 2.61 5.19
C SER A 3 -25.60 1.33 6.04
N PRO A 4 -26.81 0.88 6.39
CA PRO A 4 -27.00 -0.32 7.19
C PRO A 4 -26.36 -1.57 6.54
N ILE A 5 -26.28 -1.60 5.21
CA ILE A 5 -25.65 -2.68 4.45
C ILE A 5 -24.14 -2.74 4.71
N ILE A 6 -23.43 -1.60 4.62
CA ILE A 6 -21.98 -1.55 4.86
C ILE A 6 -21.67 -1.97 6.31
N ARG A 7 -22.51 -1.58 7.27
CA ARG A 7 -22.35 -1.98 8.68
C ARG A 7 -22.42 -3.49 8.85
N THR A 8 -23.40 -4.15 8.24
CA THR A 8 -23.55 -5.61 8.31
C THR A 8 -22.35 -6.31 7.67
N ILE A 9 -21.89 -5.85 6.50
CA ILE A 9 -20.74 -6.44 5.80
C ILE A 9 -19.47 -6.30 6.65
N ASN A 10 -19.22 -5.12 7.23
CA ASN A 10 -18.06 -4.90 8.09
C ASN A 10 -18.07 -5.79 9.34
N TYR A 11 -19.26 -6.05 9.90
CA TYR A 11 -19.39 -6.98 11.03
C TYR A 11 -19.01 -8.41 10.64
N LEU A 12 -19.50 -8.88 9.48
CA LEU A 12 -19.14 -10.21 8.95
C LEU A 12 -17.65 -10.33 8.64
N LEU A 13 -17.04 -9.30 8.04
CA LEU A 13 -15.59 -9.25 7.80
C LEU A 13 -14.79 -9.28 9.11
N SER A 14 -15.27 -8.58 10.15
CA SER A 14 -14.62 -8.59 11.46
C SER A 14 -14.62 -9.99 12.08
N TRP A 15 -15.72 -10.74 11.92
CA TRP A 15 -15.79 -12.14 12.33
C TRP A 15 -14.82 -13.04 11.55
N TYR A 16 -14.66 -12.80 10.25
CA TYR A 16 -13.69 -13.52 9.42
C TYR A 16 -12.24 -13.25 9.84
N GLU A 17 -11.91 -12.00 10.20
CA GLU A 17 -10.57 -11.62 10.68
C GLU A 17 -10.20 -12.30 12.01
N LEU A 18 -11.18 -12.72 12.81
CA LEU A 18 -10.96 -13.39 14.10
C LEU A 18 -10.49 -14.86 13.95
N LEU A 19 -10.61 -15.45 12.77
CA LEU A 19 -10.19 -16.84 12.49
C LEU A 19 -9.03 -16.89 11.47
N PRO A 20 -7.87 -16.27 11.75
CA PRO A 20 -6.85 -16.06 10.74
C PRO A 20 -6.12 -17.34 10.28
N THR A 21 -6.15 -18.39 11.09
CA THR A 21 -5.44 -19.66 10.89
C THR A 21 -6.21 -20.70 10.09
N LEU A 22 -7.52 -20.51 9.85
CA LEU A 22 -8.38 -21.57 9.31
C LEU A 22 -8.54 -21.57 7.78
N LEU A 23 -8.15 -20.50 7.07
CA LEU A 23 -8.47 -20.35 5.65
C LEU A 23 -7.24 -20.03 4.78
N PRO A 24 -6.91 -20.86 3.76
CA PRO A 24 -5.77 -20.65 2.86
C PRO A 24 -5.95 -19.45 1.92
N TYR A 25 -7.16 -18.87 1.86
CA TYR A 25 -7.49 -17.75 0.98
C TYR A 25 -6.73 -16.46 1.32
N ARG A 26 -6.39 -16.24 2.61
CA ARG A 26 -5.62 -15.04 3.00
C ARG A 26 -4.24 -15.03 2.34
N LYS A 27 -3.53 -16.16 2.33
CA LYS A 27 -2.20 -16.27 1.71
C LYS A 27 -2.26 -15.94 0.21
N ARG A 28 -3.21 -16.55 -0.51
CA ARG A 28 -3.40 -16.30 -1.94
C ARG A 28 -3.78 -14.85 -2.25
N GLY A 29 -4.61 -14.24 -1.39
CA GLY A 29 -4.96 -12.82 -1.50
C GLY A 29 -3.77 -11.89 -1.31
N LEU A 30 -2.90 -12.20 -0.32
CA LEU A 30 -1.67 -11.44 -0.08
C LEU A 30 -0.66 -11.59 -1.21
N GLU A 31 -0.49 -12.80 -1.75
CA GLU A 31 0.38 -13.05 -2.91
C GLU A 31 -0.10 -12.22 -4.12
N PHE A 32 -1.39 -12.28 -4.44
CA PHE A 32 -1.96 -11.48 -5.52
C PHE A 32 -1.80 -9.96 -5.30
N ALA A 33 -2.02 -9.48 -4.07
CA ALA A 33 -1.84 -8.08 -3.74
C ALA A 33 -0.38 -7.63 -3.91
N LEU A 34 0.57 -8.45 -3.50
CA LEU A 34 2.00 -8.17 -3.67
C LEU A 34 2.39 -8.12 -5.15
N ASP A 35 1.93 -9.09 -5.95
CA ASP A 35 2.19 -9.12 -7.39
C ASP A 35 1.63 -7.88 -8.08
N PHE A 36 0.42 -7.45 -7.69
CA PHE A 36 -0.22 -6.26 -8.24
C PHE A 36 0.56 -4.98 -7.89
N ILE A 37 1.01 -4.84 -6.64
CA ILE A 37 1.84 -3.70 -6.21
C ILE A 37 3.14 -3.65 -7.02
N GLN A 38 3.83 -4.78 -7.14
CA GLN A 38 5.09 -4.86 -7.89
C GLN A 38 4.91 -4.53 -9.38
N ALA A 39 3.75 -4.85 -9.97
CA ALA A 39 3.42 -4.47 -11.33
C ALA A 39 3.19 -2.95 -11.44
N ASP A 40 2.39 -2.36 -10.55
CA ASP A 40 2.11 -0.91 -10.51
C ASP A 40 3.41 -0.10 -10.32
N ASP A 41 4.30 -0.56 -9.45
CA ASP A 41 5.58 0.10 -9.20
C ASP A 41 6.51 0.07 -10.43
N LYS A 42 6.51 -1.02 -11.20
CA LYS A 42 7.32 -1.12 -12.43
C LYS A 42 6.75 -0.25 -13.56
N GLU A 43 5.44 -0.27 -13.77
CA GLU A 43 4.80 0.50 -14.83
C GLU A 43 4.84 2.01 -14.57
N THR A 44 4.74 2.42 -13.30
CA THR A 44 4.75 3.85 -12.91
C THR A 44 6.14 4.39 -12.57
N ASN A 45 7.20 3.59 -12.78
CA ASN A 45 8.57 3.93 -12.38
C ASN A 45 8.65 4.39 -10.91
N PHE A 46 7.97 3.66 -10.04
CA PHE A 46 7.85 3.87 -8.60
C PHE A 46 7.19 5.19 -8.20
N CYS A 47 6.64 5.98 -9.14
CA CYS A 47 5.91 7.21 -8.80
C CYS A 47 4.56 6.88 -8.15
N ASN A 48 3.86 5.86 -8.65
CA ASN A 48 2.47 5.54 -8.31
C ASN A 48 1.47 6.65 -8.72
N ILE A 49 0.16 6.39 -8.61
CA ILE A 49 -0.89 7.35 -9.00
C ILE A 49 -0.93 8.62 -8.11
N GLY A 50 -0.45 8.52 -6.87
CA GLY A 50 -0.54 9.60 -5.90
C GLY A 50 0.11 9.26 -4.57
N PRO A 51 0.19 10.24 -3.65
CA PRO A 51 1.04 10.16 -2.45
C PRO A 51 0.59 9.07 -1.46
N VAL A 52 -0.72 8.81 -1.36
CA VAL A 52 -1.25 7.76 -0.47
C VAL A 52 -0.88 6.37 -0.97
N ASN A 53 -1.13 6.08 -2.25
CA ASN A 53 -0.76 4.82 -2.89
C ASN A 53 0.76 4.61 -2.83
N LYS A 54 1.52 5.66 -3.19
CA LYS A 54 2.98 5.69 -3.13
C LYS A 54 3.52 5.27 -1.76
N SER A 55 2.97 5.86 -0.69
CA SER A 55 3.45 5.61 0.68
C SER A 55 3.14 4.19 1.14
N LEU A 56 1.97 3.67 0.80
CA LEU A 56 1.58 2.30 1.13
C LEU A 56 2.40 1.26 0.35
N ASN A 57 2.59 1.45 -0.95
CA ASN A 57 3.39 0.52 -1.77
C ASN A 57 4.86 0.52 -1.33
N MET A 58 5.41 1.69 -1.00
CA MET A 58 6.75 1.79 -0.40
C MET A 58 6.85 1.05 0.94
N LEU A 59 5.83 1.15 1.80
CA LEU A 59 5.80 0.43 3.08
C LEU A 59 5.75 -1.08 2.85
N VAL A 60 4.95 -1.56 1.89
CA VAL A 60 4.90 -2.98 1.53
C VAL A 60 6.25 -3.47 1.04
N ALA A 61 6.91 -2.72 0.13
CA ALA A 61 8.26 -3.05 -0.34
C ALA A 61 9.28 -3.14 0.81
N TRP A 62 9.17 -2.25 1.80
CA TRP A 62 10.00 -2.27 3.01
C TRP A 62 9.74 -3.47 3.90
N VAL A 63 8.46 -3.80 4.16
CA VAL A 63 8.07 -4.97 4.98
C VAL A 63 8.54 -6.28 4.35
N VAL A 64 8.49 -6.39 3.02
CA VAL A 64 8.95 -7.59 2.31
C VAL A 64 10.47 -7.72 2.37
N ASN A 65 11.20 -6.66 2.00
CA ASN A 65 12.65 -6.63 2.12
C ASN A 65 13.17 -5.18 2.16
N PRO A 66 13.69 -4.72 3.32
CA PRO A 66 14.16 -3.34 3.48
C PRO A 66 15.44 -3.04 2.68
N ASN A 67 16.19 -4.05 2.26
CA ASN A 67 17.42 -3.90 1.47
C ASN A 67 17.20 -4.08 -0.05
N SER A 68 15.93 -4.22 -0.48
CA SER A 68 15.55 -4.42 -1.87
C SER A 68 15.87 -3.20 -2.75
N ASN A 69 16.08 -3.43 -4.04
CA ASN A 69 16.29 -2.33 -5.00
C ASN A 69 14.98 -1.57 -5.24
N GLU A 70 13.85 -2.24 -5.10
CA GLU A 70 12.50 -1.69 -5.15
C GLU A 70 12.34 -0.61 -4.08
N PHE A 71 12.66 -0.90 -2.81
CA PHE A 71 12.56 0.08 -1.72
C PHE A 71 13.49 1.30 -1.94
N LYS A 72 14.70 1.08 -2.47
CA LYS A 72 15.63 2.18 -2.82
C LYS A 72 15.05 3.08 -3.91
N GLN A 73 14.45 2.50 -4.95
CA GLN A 73 13.78 3.25 -6.02
C GLN A 73 12.57 4.01 -5.49
N HIS A 74 11.81 3.43 -4.55
CA HIS A 74 10.74 4.17 -3.89
C HIS A 74 11.24 5.40 -3.14
N THR A 75 12.34 5.25 -2.39
CA THR A 75 12.92 6.31 -1.56
C THR A 75 13.39 7.50 -2.40
N GLN A 76 13.98 7.25 -3.57
CA GLN A 76 14.43 8.30 -4.49
C GLN A 76 13.27 9.18 -5.01
N ARG A 77 12.05 8.63 -5.02
CA ARG A 77 10.84 9.27 -5.55
C ARG A 77 10.00 9.97 -4.47
N ILE A 78 10.48 10.06 -3.23
CA ILE A 78 9.75 10.76 -2.16
C ILE A 78 9.72 12.27 -2.42
N GLU A 79 10.83 12.82 -2.93
CA GLU A 79 10.97 14.26 -3.21
C GLU A 79 9.96 14.75 -4.25
N ASP A 80 9.55 13.89 -5.19
CA ASP A 80 8.53 14.20 -6.21
C ASP A 80 7.18 14.62 -5.59
N TYR A 81 6.90 14.22 -4.35
CA TYR A 81 5.68 14.54 -3.61
C TYR A 81 5.85 15.63 -2.55
N LEU A 82 7.09 16.09 -2.31
CA LEU A 82 7.39 17.12 -1.32
C LEU A 82 7.57 18.47 -2.02
N TRP A 83 6.64 19.39 -1.77
CA TRP A 83 6.76 20.76 -2.25
C TRP A 83 7.26 21.68 -1.15
N TYR A 84 8.37 22.39 -1.41
CA TYR A 84 8.81 23.49 -0.55
C TYR A 84 8.17 24.79 -1.02
N ASP A 85 7.46 25.47 -0.12
CA ASP A 85 6.81 26.73 -0.43
C ASP A 85 7.81 27.90 -0.35
N CYS A 86 7.70 28.86 -1.28
CA CYS A 86 8.64 29.98 -1.45
C CYS A 86 8.77 30.93 -0.23
N VAL A 87 7.95 30.76 0.79
CA VAL A 87 7.95 31.62 2.01
C VAL A 87 9.14 31.33 2.93
N HIS A 88 9.83 30.19 2.77
CA HIS A 88 10.98 29.81 3.62
C HIS A 88 12.37 30.04 2.98
N LEU A 89 12.42 30.69 1.81
CA LEU A 89 13.66 31.01 1.08
C LEU A 89 14.00 32.52 1.08
N ARG A 90 13.40 33.32 1.98
CA ARG A 90 13.71 34.74 2.16
C ARG A 90 14.31 35.00 3.54
#